data_AF-A0A166NXA1-F1
#
_entry.id   AF-A0A166NXA1-F1
#
_cell.length_a   1.000
_cell.length_b   1.000
_cell.length_c   1.000
_cell.angle_alpha   90.00
_cell.angle_beta   90.00
_cell.angle_gamma   90.00
#
_symmetry.space_group_name_H-M   'P 1'
#
loop_
_entity.id
_entity.type
_entity.pdbx_description
1 polymer ?
#
loop_
_entity_poly.entity_id
_entity_poly.type
_entity_poly.pdbx_seq_one_letter_code
_entity_poly.pdbx_strand_id
1 'polypeptide(L)'
;AGLSVKHAQKLAAERSPVLRADFVRRISQYPAYYLLCLDEVSKDDRTYARLWGQSRVGIRVQIRAPFVCKRRFSMVAALALDEGIVAAKVVEWSFTHDTFFKYLRDDVLPISIPYPGPRSVLVL
;
A
#
# COMPACT_ATOMS: atom_id res chain seq x y z
N ALA A 1 16.13 -32.74 -12.56
CA ALA A 1 14.86 -32.30 -11.93
C ALA A 1 15.19 -31.58 -10.62
N GLY A 2 14.62 -30.40 -10.35
CA GLY A 2 14.94 -29.65 -9.11
C GLY A 2 14.83 -28.13 -9.19
N LEU A 3 14.54 -27.56 -10.36
CA LEU A 3 14.22 -26.13 -10.54
C LEU A 3 12.71 -25.97 -10.75
N SER A 4 12.14 -24.89 -10.23
CA SER A 4 10.73 -24.51 -10.39
C SER A 4 10.62 -23.02 -10.73
N VAL A 5 9.64 -22.68 -11.57
CA VAL A 5 9.28 -21.30 -11.89
C VAL A 5 8.48 -20.72 -10.74
N LYS A 6 8.83 -19.51 -10.28
CA LYS A 6 8.18 -18.85 -9.15
C LYS A 6 7.98 -17.37 -9.45
N HIS A 7 6.93 -16.82 -8.86
CA HIS A 7 6.76 -15.38 -8.81
C HIS A 7 7.88 -14.77 -7.97
N ALA A 8 8.60 -13.79 -8.52
CA ALA A 8 9.65 -13.10 -7.80
C ALA A 8 9.05 -12.30 -6.64
N GLN A 9 9.75 -12.27 -5.51
CA GLN A 9 9.33 -11.50 -4.34
C GLN A 9 10.37 -10.44 -3.99
N LYS A 10 9.90 -9.21 -3.83
CA LYS A 10 10.67 -8.11 -3.27
C LYS A 10 10.40 -8.08 -1.76
N LEU A 11 11.41 -8.35 -0.95
CA LEU A 11 11.31 -8.25 0.50
C LEU A 11 11.76 -6.86 0.95
N ALA A 12 10.99 -6.23 1.83
CA ALA A 12 11.40 -5.02 2.52
C ALA A 12 12.48 -5.36 3.56
N ALA A 13 13.60 -4.64 3.52
CA ALA A 13 14.70 -4.84 4.48
C ALA A 13 14.27 -4.54 5.92
N GLU A 14 13.34 -3.61 6.11
CA GLU A 14 12.83 -3.14 7.41
C GLU A 14 11.78 -4.06 8.05
N ARG A 15 11.45 -5.19 7.41
CA ARG A 15 10.40 -6.09 7.89
C ARG A 15 10.74 -6.65 9.27
N SER A 16 9.90 -6.33 10.27
CA SER A 16 9.98 -6.91 11.63
C SER A 16 8.74 -7.75 11.96
N PRO A 17 8.88 -9.05 12.30
CA PRO A 17 7.76 -9.88 12.76
C PRO A 17 7.08 -9.33 14.02
N VAL A 18 7.86 -8.74 14.93
CA VAL A 18 7.35 -8.18 16.19
C VAL A 18 6.46 -6.97 15.92
N LEU A 19 6.90 -6.03 15.08
CA LEU A 19 6.10 -4.85 14.74
C LEU A 19 4.81 -5.23 14.00
N ARG A 20 4.86 -6.27 13.16
CA ARG A 20 3.66 -6.80 12.48
C ARG A 20 2.67 -7.41 13.46
N ALA A 21 3.14 -8.19 14.43
CA ALA A 21 2.27 -8.79 15.45
C ALA A 21 1.61 -7.70 16.33
N ASP A 22 2.38 -6.69 16.72
CA ASP A 22 1.83 -5.57 17.51
C ASP A 22 0.84 -4.72 16.72
N PHE A 23 1.08 -4.48 15.42
CA PHE A 23 0.09 -3.86 14.55
C PHE A 23 -1.22 -4.64 14.51
N VAL A 24 -1.16 -5.95 14.28
CA VAL A 24 -2.36 -6.82 14.25
C VAL A 24 -3.11 -6.77 15.57
N ARG A 25 -2.39 -6.82 16.70
CA ARG A 25 -2.98 -6.73 18.05
C ARG A 25 -3.72 -5.42 18.29
N ARG A 26 -3.20 -4.29 17.79
CA ARG A 26 -3.82 -2.98 17.95
C ARG A 26 -5.02 -2.80 17.03
N ILE A 27 -4.88 -3.16 15.75
CA ILE A 27 -5.96 -2.97 14.77
C ILE A 27 -7.16 -3.89 15.04
N SER A 28 -6.95 -5.07 15.62
CA SER A 28 -8.02 -6.02 15.95
C SER A 28 -8.98 -5.53 17.04
N GLN A 29 -8.67 -4.41 17.70
CA GLN A 29 -9.54 -3.80 18.70
C GLN A 29 -10.72 -3.05 18.07
N TYR A 30 -10.63 -2.73 16.77
CA TYR A 30 -11.66 -2.00 16.04
C TYR A 30 -12.45 -2.96 15.13
N PRO A 31 -13.79 -2.86 15.11
CA PRO A 31 -14.59 -3.47 14.06
C PRO A 31 -14.11 -3.03 12.67
N ALA A 32 -14.08 -3.96 11.71
CA ALA A 32 -13.52 -3.69 10.38
C ALA A 32 -14.23 -2.53 9.65
N TYR A 33 -15.52 -2.31 9.89
CA TYR A 33 -16.29 -1.22 9.28
C TYR A 33 -15.95 0.17 9.85
N TYR A 34 -15.24 0.26 10.97
CA TYR A 34 -14.69 1.52 11.48
C TYR A 34 -13.45 1.96 10.70
N LEU A 35 -12.77 1.05 10.02
CA LEU A 35 -11.49 1.32 9.38
C LEU A 35 -11.67 2.02 8.03
N LEU A 36 -10.92 3.09 7.84
CA LEU A 36 -10.71 3.76 6.56
C LEU A 36 -9.22 3.70 6.23
N CYS A 37 -8.86 2.79 5.33
CA CYS A 37 -7.46 2.49 4.99
C CYS A 37 -6.98 3.39 3.86
N LEU A 38 -5.87 4.07 4.08
CA LEU A 38 -5.23 4.96 3.14
C LEU A 38 -3.91 4.35 2.71
N ASP A 39 -3.64 4.32 1.41
CA ASP A 39 -2.35 3.88 0.90
C ASP A 39 -1.97 4.67 -0.35
N GLU A 40 -0.66 4.79 -0.58
CA GLU A 40 -0.08 5.41 -1.77
C GLU A 40 0.38 4.34 -2.75
N VAL A 41 -0.07 4.43 -4.00
CA VAL A 41 0.45 3.66 -5.11
C VAL A 41 1.08 4.56 -6.16
N SER A 42 2.25 4.19 -6.64
CA SER A 42 2.90 4.87 -7.75
C SER A 42 2.89 4.04 -9.02
N LYS A 43 2.50 4.66 -10.13
CA LYS A 43 2.59 4.10 -11.47
C LYS A 43 3.67 4.85 -12.26
N ASP A 44 4.61 4.09 -12.80
CA ASP A 44 5.58 4.54 -13.79
C ASP A 44 5.47 3.65 -15.03
N ASP A 45 5.72 4.23 -16.20
CA ASP A 45 5.57 3.58 -17.52
C ASP A 45 6.59 2.47 -17.78
N ARG A 46 7.55 2.27 -16.86
CA ARG A 46 8.67 1.33 -17.01
C ARG A 46 8.75 0.36 -15.83
N THR A 47 8.01 -0.74 -15.90
CA THR A 47 8.28 -1.89 -15.02
C THR A 47 9.21 -2.87 -15.73
N TYR A 48 10.53 -2.70 -15.59
CA TYR A 48 11.54 -3.59 -16.21
C TYR A 48 11.81 -4.88 -15.41
N ALA A 49 11.19 -5.06 -14.25
CA ALA A 49 11.43 -6.24 -13.42
C ALA A 49 10.69 -7.46 -13.98
N ARG A 50 11.39 -8.57 -14.18
CA ARG A 50 10.77 -9.85 -14.53
C ARG A 50 9.85 -10.30 -13.38
N LEU A 51 8.60 -10.63 -13.70
CA LEU A 51 7.63 -11.15 -12.73
C LEU A 51 7.96 -12.60 -12.30
N TRP A 52 8.63 -13.33 -13.19
CA TRP A 52 8.91 -14.76 -13.03
C TRP A 52 10.42 -15.03 -13.14
N GLY A 53 10.90 -15.96 -12.32
CA GLY A 53 12.23 -16.53 -12.48
C GLY A 53 12.28 -17.99 -12.02
N GLN A 54 13.43 -18.62 -12.25
CA GLN A 54 13.65 -20.02 -11.90
C GLN A 54 14.61 -20.12 -10.71
N SER A 55 14.26 -20.94 -9.73
CA SER A 55 15.12 -21.28 -8.60
C SER A 55 14.85 -22.72 -8.16
N ARG A 56 15.72 -23.26 -7.31
CA ARG A 56 15.54 -24.61 -6.76
C ARG A 56 14.19 -24.74 -6.06
N VAL A 57 13.59 -25.92 -6.12
CA VAL A 57 12.38 -26.24 -5.35
C VAL A 57 12.64 -25.90 -3.87
N GLY A 58 11.69 -25.21 -3.23
CA GLY A 58 11.86 -24.66 -1.87
C GLY A 58 12.56 -23.30 -1.75
N ILE A 59 13.35 -22.85 -2.73
CA ILE A 59 14.12 -21.58 -2.65
C ILE A 59 13.41 -20.43 -3.38
N ARG A 60 13.22 -19.27 -2.74
CA ARG A 60 12.59 -18.10 -3.38
C ARG A 60 13.50 -17.47 -4.44
N VAL A 61 12.90 -16.92 -5.50
CA VAL A 61 13.60 -16.15 -6.53
C VAL A 61 13.68 -14.70 -6.09
N GLN A 62 14.89 -14.13 -6.08
CA GLN A 62 15.15 -12.73 -5.78
C GLN A 62 15.74 -12.04 -7.02
N ILE A 63 15.31 -10.81 -7.30
CA ILE A 63 15.74 -10.02 -8.46
C ILE A 63 16.21 -8.66 -7.99
N ARG A 64 17.36 -8.22 -8.52
CA ARG A 64 17.82 -6.82 -8.45
C ARG A 64 17.52 -6.17 -9.79
N ALA A 65 16.80 -5.04 -9.78
CA ALA A 65 16.46 -4.29 -10.98
C ALA A 65 16.82 -2.81 -10.77
N PRO A 66 17.26 -2.09 -11.81
CA PRO A 66 17.54 -0.67 -11.71
C PRO A 66 16.25 0.14 -11.46
N PHE A 67 16.37 1.22 -10.69
CA PHE A 67 15.29 2.16 -10.42
C PHE A 67 15.40 3.34 -11.41
N VAL A 68 14.72 3.25 -12.56
CA VAL A 68 14.74 4.28 -13.60
C VAL A 68 13.33 4.86 -13.76
N CYS A 69 13.13 6.09 -13.30
CA CYS A 69 11.85 6.77 -13.32
C CYS A 69 11.76 7.74 -14.50
N LYS A 70 10.72 7.64 -15.34
CA LYS A 70 10.42 8.68 -16.34
C LYS A 70 9.29 9.57 -15.81
N ARG A 71 8.09 9.44 -16.37
CA ARG A 71 6.91 10.14 -15.91
C ARG A 71 6.19 9.23 -14.93
N ARG A 72 6.17 9.63 -13.67
CA ARG A 72 5.52 8.88 -12.59
C ARG A 72 4.28 9.63 -12.14
N PHE A 73 3.19 8.89 -12.00
CA PHE A 73 2.02 9.33 -11.28
C PHE A 73 1.99 8.64 -9.93
N SER A 74 1.71 9.39 -8.88
CA SER A 74 1.41 8.81 -7.57
C SER A 74 -0.06 9.07 -7.26
N MET A 75 -0.73 8.04 -6.75
CA MET A 75 -2.12 8.07 -6.35
C MET A 75 -2.20 7.71 -4.87
N VAL A 76 -2.94 8.48 -4.10
CA VAL A 76 -3.38 8.08 -2.77
C VAL A 76 -4.87 7.78 -2.85
N ALA A 77 -5.29 6.69 -2.22
CA ALA A 77 -6.70 6.31 -2.15
C ALA A 77 -7.09 5.92 -0.72
N ALA A 78 -8.31 6.27 -0.33
CA ALA A 78 -8.98 5.87 0.89
C ALA A 78 -9.98 4.76 0.56
N LEU A 79 -9.85 3.63 1.25
CA LEU A 79 -10.61 2.40 1.06
C LEU A 79 -11.44 2.11 2.32
N ALA A 80 -12.76 2.10 2.14
CA ALA A 80 -13.73 1.66 3.13
C ALA A 80 -14.21 0.24 2.81
N LEU A 81 -14.60 -0.51 3.83
CA LEU A 81 -15.02 -1.92 3.70
C LEU A 81 -16.32 -2.08 2.90
N ASP A 82 -17.23 -1.12 2.99
CA ASP A 82 -18.58 -1.14 2.44
C ASP A 82 -18.63 -0.64 0.99
N GLU A 83 -17.99 0.49 0.70
CA GLU A 83 -18.05 1.16 -0.62
C GLU A 83 -16.80 0.94 -1.48
N GLY A 84 -15.70 0.44 -0.92
CA GLY A 84 -14.42 0.38 -1.62
C GLY A 84 -13.71 1.74 -1.62
N ILE A 85 -13.29 2.23 -2.79
CA ILE A 85 -12.55 3.50 -2.89
C ILE A 85 -13.53 4.67 -2.73
N VAL A 86 -13.40 5.40 -1.63
CA VAL A 86 -14.30 6.52 -1.27
C VAL A 86 -13.69 7.90 -1.52
N ALA A 87 -12.36 7.99 -1.58
CA ALA A 87 -11.65 9.19 -1.99
C ALA A 87 -10.33 8.79 -2.68
N ALA A 88 -9.94 9.48 -3.75
CA ALA A 88 -8.66 9.26 -4.40
C ALA A 88 -8.12 10.55 -5.00
N LYS A 89 -6.81 10.68 -5.02
CA LYS A 89 -6.11 11.81 -5.63
C LYS A 89 -4.91 11.34 -6.40
N VAL A 90 -4.74 11.86 -7.60
CA VAL A 90 -3.58 11.58 -8.46
C VAL A 90 -2.78 12.86 -8.63
N VAL A 91 -1.46 12.74 -8.44
CA VAL A 91 -0.51 13.81 -8.72
C VAL A 91 0.55 13.29 -9.69
N GLU A 92 1.01 14.16 -10.58
CA GLU A 92 2.25 13.92 -11.31
C GLU A 92 3.40 14.09 -10.31
N TRP A 93 4.34 13.14 -10.29
CA TRP A 93 5.41 12.99 -9.30
C TRP A 93 4.95 12.42 -7.95
N SER A 94 5.54 12.87 -6.85
CA SER A 94 5.31 12.35 -5.49
C SER A 94 4.43 13.29 -4.68
N PHE A 95 3.73 12.76 -3.69
CA PHE A 95 3.08 13.59 -2.68
C PHE A 95 4.12 14.32 -1.82
N THR A 96 3.82 15.58 -1.52
CA THR A 96 4.51 16.35 -0.48
C THR A 96 3.63 16.33 0.77
N HIS A 97 4.20 16.73 1.90
CA HIS A 97 3.45 16.93 3.13
C HIS A 97 2.16 17.76 2.89
N ASP A 98 2.27 18.88 2.17
CA ASP A 98 1.15 19.80 1.99
C ASP A 98 0.09 19.24 1.04
N THR A 99 0.48 18.54 -0.04
CA THR A 99 -0.50 17.95 -0.96
C THR A 99 -1.24 16.78 -0.33
N PHE A 100 -0.54 16.01 0.53
CA PHE A 100 -1.12 14.94 1.32
C PHE A 100 -2.04 15.47 2.44
N PHE A 101 -1.60 16.47 3.19
CA PHE A 101 -2.42 17.12 4.21
C PHE A 101 -3.69 17.73 3.61
N LYS A 102 -3.55 18.37 2.44
CA LYS A 102 -4.70 18.89 1.69
C LYS A 102 -5.66 17.77 1.31
N TYR A 103 -5.16 16.62 0.86
CA TYR A 103 -5.99 15.46 0.57
C TYR A 103 -6.73 14.94 1.81
N LEU A 104 -6.05 14.81 2.95
CA LEU A 104 -6.70 14.41 4.19
C LEU A 104 -7.82 15.39 4.56
N ARG A 105 -7.53 16.68 4.56
CA ARG A 105 -8.48 17.73 4.98
C ARG A 105 -9.66 17.89 4.03
N ASP A 106 -9.40 17.90 2.73
CA ASP A 106 -10.40 18.29 1.73
C ASP A 106 -11.17 17.08 1.17
N ASP A 107 -10.56 15.89 1.15
CA ASP A 107 -11.14 14.70 0.51
C ASP A 107 -11.48 13.57 1.51
N VAL A 108 -10.70 13.37 2.58
CA VAL A 108 -10.86 12.22 3.51
C VAL A 108 -11.68 12.56 4.75
N LEU A 109 -11.38 13.66 5.43
CA LEU A 109 -12.09 14.05 6.65
C LEU A 109 -13.59 14.32 6.42
N PRO A 110 -14.03 14.93 5.29
CA PRO A 110 -15.46 15.17 5.06
C PRO A 110 -16.31 13.90 4.95
N ILE A 111 -15.70 12.77 4.59
CA ILE A 111 -16.36 11.46 4.46
C ILE A 111 -16.13 10.56 5.69
N SER A 112 -15.31 11.01 6.64
CA SER A 112 -15.09 10.32 7.91
C SER A 112 -16.18 10.65 8.93
N ILE A 113 -16.53 9.69 9.78
CA ILE A 113 -17.54 9.87 10.83
C ILE A 113 -16.82 9.94 12.18
N PRO A 114 -17.30 10.72 13.16
CA PRO A 114 -16.74 10.70 14.52
C PRO A 114 -16.74 9.29 15.12
N TYR A 115 -15.69 8.96 15.87
CA TYR A 115 -15.62 7.71 16.62
C TYR A 115 -16.70 7.69 17.74
N PRO A 116 -17.43 6.58 17.95
CA PRO A 116 -17.30 5.25 17.34
C PRO A 116 -18.32 4.98 16.19
N GLY A 117 -18.11 5.61 15.03
CA GLY A 117 -18.89 5.39 13.80
C GLY A 117 -18.16 4.60 12.70
N PRO A 118 -18.84 4.21 11.61
CA PRO A 118 -18.17 3.68 10.41
C PRO A 118 -17.12 4.65 9.88
N ARG A 119 -16.01 4.17 9.30
CA ARG A 119 -14.95 5.04 8.72
C ARG A 119 -14.38 6.08 9.70
N SER A 120 -14.40 5.80 11.00
CA SER A 120 -13.94 6.70 12.06
C SER A 120 -12.46 6.52 12.45
N VAL A 121 -11.83 5.44 12.00
CA VAL A 121 -10.45 5.10 12.31
C VAL A 121 -9.63 5.11 11.03
N LEU A 122 -8.77 6.11 10.88
CA LEU A 122 -7.85 6.21 9.75
C LEU A 122 -6.68 5.24 9.95
N VAL A 123 -6.38 4.44 8.94
CA VAL A 123 -5.21 3.56 8.88
C VAL A 123 -4.31 4.07 7.77
N LEU A 124 -3.07 4.41 8.12
CA LEU A 124 -2.05 5.04 7.27
C LEU A 124 -0.74 4.26 7.37
#